data_AF-A0A919MGQ2-F1
#
_entry.id   AF-A0A919MGQ2-F1
#
_cell.length_a   1.000
_cell.length_b   1.000
_cell.length_c   1.000
_cell.angle_alpha   90.00
_cell.angle_beta   90.00
_cell.angle_gamma   90.00
#
_symmetry.space_group_name_H-M   'P 1'
#
loop_
_entity.id
_entity.type
_entity.pdbx_description
1 polymer ?
#
loop_
_entity_poly.entity_id
_entity_poly.type
_entity_poly.pdbx_seq_one_letter_code
_entity_poly.pdbx_strand_id
1 'polypeptide(L)'
;MGSIGTPPPPLDVQGAFPEFAGRWRTTVRLHPRRAEPGVRDSSLGGPLLWPADEAWPVCTSEEDHDEPIGMVPVLQIFAREVPEPAFPAGTDVLQLLWCPALHDDDCRTLPLVRWRTEAALGELLDNPGPPDDDDVEDGHVPAACAVSPERVRELPQAWELDDDLRDRVQAWAQERGWSYFAHLSVAGGTKVGGWPEWIQDPQWPVCDCGTTMSHLLTVSSAEWDGESWRRWSPAGTPAGGRDAGLCLGDVGANYFFTCPRCPGEPPTMVFQCS
;
A
#
# COMPACT_ATOMS: atom_id res chain seq x y z
N MET A 1 10.50 25.91 1.78
CA MET A 1 9.70 25.22 2.80
C MET A 1 10.38 23.88 3.04
N GLY A 2 10.79 23.59 4.27
CA GLY A 2 11.47 22.32 4.58
C GLY A 2 10.55 21.15 4.25
N SER A 3 11.10 20.08 3.65
CA SER A 3 10.34 18.85 3.41
C SER A 3 9.78 18.35 4.73
N ILE A 4 8.45 18.23 4.81
CA ILE A 4 7.77 17.63 5.95
C ILE A 4 8.01 16.13 5.85
N GLY A 5 9.10 15.66 6.47
CA GLY A 5 9.45 14.24 6.51
C GLY A 5 9.02 13.59 7.82
N THR A 6 8.92 12.27 7.78
CA THR A 6 8.88 11.40 8.94
C THR A 6 10.08 11.72 9.85
N PRO A 7 9.86 11.94 11.17
CA PRO A 7 10.96 12.08 12.13
C PRO A 7 11.99 10.93 12.04
N PRO A 8 13.18 11.02 12.64
CA PRO A 8 14.02 9.84 12.82
C PRO A 8 13.43 8.90 13.90
N PRO A 9 13.78 7.60 13.92
CA PRO A 9 13.42 6.71 15.02
C PRO A 9 13.96 7.27 16.35
N PRO A 10 13.16 7.28 17.42
CA PRO A 10 13.57 7.86 18.69
C PRO A 10 14.60 7.01 19.45
N LEU A 11 14.75 5.74 19.08
CA LEU A 11 15.71 4.80 19.67
C LEU A 11 16.51 4.07 18.57
N ASP A 12 17.78 3.76 18.85
CA ASP A 12 18.62 2.92 18.00
C ASP A 12 18.44 1.44 18.33
N VAL A 13 17.49 0.79 17.66
CA VAL A 13 17.20 -0.65 17.85
C VAL A 13 18.42 -1.50 17.49
N GLN A 14 19.08 -1.21 16.36
CA GLN A 14 20.19 -2.04 15.88
C GLN A 14 21.42 -1.93 16.79
N GLY A 15 21.67 -0.76 17.37
CA GLY A 15 22.72 -0.57 18.37
C GLY A 15 22.46 -1.34 19.67
N ALA A 16 21.20 -1.55 20.05
CA ALA A 16 20.83 -2.30 21.25
C ALA A 16 20.69 -3.83 20.99
N PHE A 17 20.33 -4.22 19.78
CA PHE A 17 20.01 -5.59 19.40
C PHE A 17 20.71 -5.96 18.08
N PRO A 18 21.91 -6.59 18.15
CA PRO A 18 22.64 -7.04 16.97
C PRO A 18 21.87 -8.00 16.05
N GLU A 19 20.84 -8.67 16.57
CA GLU A 19 19.95 -9.59 15.84
C GLU A 19 19.21 -8.90 14.67
N PHE A 20 19.09 -7.56 14.69
CA PHE A 20 18.52 -6.76 13.60
C PHE A 20 19.52 -6.37 12.50
N ALA A 21 20.79 -6.74 12.63
CA ALA A 21 21.79 -6.44 11.62
C ALA A 21 21.34 -6.95 10.24
N GLY A 22 21.29 -6.05 9.26
CA GLY A 22 20.87 -6.37 7.88
C GLY A 22 19.36 -6.57 7.67
N ARG A 23 18.51 -6.37 8.69
CA ARG A 23 17.05 -6.52 8.57
C ARG A 23 16.31 -5.26 8.13
N TRP A 24 17.01 -4.14 8.01
CA TRP A 24 16.44 -2.90 7.48
C TRP A 24 16.03 -3.08 6.02
N ARG A 25 14.80 -2.66 5.71
CA ARG A 25 14.34 -2.48 4.34
C ARG A 25 14.01 -1.01 4.10
N THR A 26 14.18 -0.58 2.86
CA THR A 26 13.66 0.71 2.41
C THR A 26 12.19 0.51 2.03
N THR A 27 11.35 1.44 2.46
CA THR A 27 9.96 1.58 1.99
C THR A 27 9.73 3.01 1.51
N VAL A 28 8.78 3.19 0.61
CA VAL A 28 8.36 4.51 0.14
C VAL A 28 6.94 4.78 0.63
N ARG A 29 6.81 5.67 1.62
CA ARG A 29 5.51 6.14 2.11
C ARG A 29 4.92 7.11 1.09
N LEU A 30 3.63 6.98 0.78
CA LEU A 30 3.04 7.75 -0.31
C LEU A 30 2.32 9.03 0.13
N HIS A 31 1.95 9.19 1.40
CA HIS A 31 1.36 10.44 1.90
C HIS A 31 0.22 11.01 1.04
N PRO A 32 -0.86 10.24 0.82
CA PRO A 32 -1.99 10.70 0.02
C PRO A 32 -2.64 11.93 0.67
N ARG A 33 -2.77 13.02 -0.08
CA ARG A 33 -3.49 14.24 0.32
C ARG A 33 -4.51 14.59 -0.75
N ARG A 34 -5.74 14.91 -0.34
CA ARG A 34 -6.83 15.26 -1.28
C ARG A 34 -6.39 16.33 -2.26
N ALA A 35 -6.56 16.05 -3.55
CA ALA A 35 -6.17 16.93 -4.65
C ALA A 35 -6.87 16.51 -5.95
N GLU A 36 -6.58 17.21 -7.05
CA GLU A 36 -7.05 16.88 -8.40
C GLU A 36 -5.85 16.49 -9.29
N PRO A 37 -5.24 15.30 -9.06
CA PRO A 37 -4.12 14.84 -9.88
C PRO A 37 -4.55 14.55 -11.32
N GLY A 38 -3.64 14.74 -12.28
CA GLY A 38 -3.85 14.36 -13.68
C GLY A 38 -3.42 12.93 -13.98
N VAL A 39 -3.78 12.45 -15.18
CA VAL A 39 -3.47 11.08 -15.64
C VAL A 39 -1.97 10.74 -15.71
N ARG A 40 -1.09 11.76 -15.70
CA ARG A 40 0.38 11.59 -15.73
C ARG A 40 1.04 11.79 -14.35
N ASP A 41 0.25 11.93 -13.30
CA ASP A 41 0.76 12.04 -11.94
C ASP A 41 0.71 10.68 -11.26
N SER A 42 1.71 10.41 -10.41
CA SER A 42 1.51 9.39 -9.37
C SER A 42 0.40 9.88 -8.43
N SER A 43 -0.56 9.02 -8.13
CA SER A 43 -1.74 9.41 -7.35
C SER A 43 -2.41 8.20 -6.70
N LEU A 44 -3.24 8.47 -5.69
CA LEU A 44 -4.15 7.50 -5.08
C LEU A 44 -5.58 7.97 -5.37
N GLY A 45 -6.45 7.08 -5.85
CA GLY A 45 -7.83 7.40 -6.25
C GLY A 45 -7.97 8.40 -7.40
N GLY A 46 -6.86 8.80 -8.03
CA GLY A 46 -6.85 9.73 -9.16
C GLY A 46 -7.09 9.03 -10.50
N PRO A 47 -7.28 9.81 -11.57
CA PRO A 47 -7.46 9.27 -12.91
C PRO A 47 -6.21 8.52 -13.38
N LEU A 48 -6.40 7.38 -14.07
CA LEU A 48 -5.29 6.56 -14.57
C LEU A 48 -4.86 6.98 -15.97
N LEU A 49 -3.59 6.74 -16.28
CA LEU A 49 -3.05 6.78 -17.63
C LEU A 49 -3.65 5.62 -18.45
N TRP A 50 -4.80 5.86 -19.07
CA TRP A 50 -5.58 4.85 -19.78
C TRP A 50 -5.72 5.19 -21.27
N PRO A 51 -5.42 4.25 -22.18
CA PRO A 51 -5.54 4.50 -23.61
C PRO A 51 -7.01 4.42 -24.06
N ALA A 52 -7.39 5.27 -25.01
CA ALA A 52 -8.78 5.43 -25.46
C ALA A 52 -9.34 4.21 -26.21
N ASP A 53 -8.45 3.37 -26.75
CA ASP A 53 -8.79 2.15 -27.49
C ASP A 53 -8.87 0.89 -26.60
N GLU A 54 -8.59 1.01 -25.30
CA GLU A 54 -8.73 -0.08 -24.33
C GLU A 54 -9.99 0.11 -23.48
N ALA A 55 -10.85 -0.89 -23.47
CA ALA A 55 -12.05 -0.87 -22.63
C ALA A 55 -11.67 -0.79 -21.15
N TRP A 56 -12.45 -0.03 -20.38
CA TRP A 56 -12.28 0.03 -18.93
C TRP A 56 -12.56 -1.34 -18.30
N PRO A 57 -11.73 -1.80 -17.34
CA PRO A 57 -11.91 -3.12 -16.74
C PRO A 57 -13.17 -3.17 -15.88
N VAL A 58 -13.88 -4.29 -15.98
CA VAL A 58 -15.07 -4.62 -15.19
C VAL A 58 -14.83 -5.90 -14.40
N CYS A 59 -15.34 -5.95 -13.17
CA CYS A 59 -15.46 -7.15 -12.39
C CYS A 59 -16.70 -7.92 -12.86
N THR A 60 -16.59 -9.24 -13.04
CA THR A 60 -17.68 -10.11 -13.50
C THR A 60 -17.94 -11.26 -12.53
N SER A 61 -17.75 -11.03 -11.23
CA SER A 61 -17.99 -12.07 -10.22
C SER A 61 -19.49 -12.25 -9.99
N GLU A 62 -20.09 -13.22 -10.69
CA GLU A 62 -21.51 -13.56 -10.55
C GLU A 62 -21.85 -14.12 -9.15
N GLU A 63 -20.84 -14.50 -8.35
CA GLU A 63 -21.03 -14.97 -6.97
C GLU A 63 -21.23 -13.81 -5.99
N ASP A 64 -20.66 -12.62 -6.28
CA ASP A 64 -20.63 -11.48 -5.36
C ASP A 64 -21.60 -10.36 -5.75
N HIS A 65 -21.92 -10.21 -7.05
CA HIS A 65 -22.79 -9.15 -7.54
C HIS A 65 -23.55 -9.57 -8.83
N ASP A 66 -24.77 -9.04 -9.01
CA ASP A 66 -25.69 -9.46 -10.07
C ASP A 66 -25.32 -8.93 -11.47
N GLU A 67 -24.66 -7.76 -11.55
CA GLU A 67 -24.24 -7.12 -12.80
C GLU A 67 -22.74 -6.82 -12.82
N PRO A 68 -22.07 -6.71 -13.99
CA PRO A 68 -20.66 -6.34 -14.03
C PRO A 68 -20.40 -4.94 -13.48
N ILE A 69 -19.43 -4.80 -12.56
CA ILE A 69 -19.10 -3.53 -11.89
C ILE A 69 -17.80 -2.95 -12.46
N GLY A 70 -17.76 -1.65 -12.76
CA GLY A 70 -16.56 -0.96 -13.20
C GLY A 70 -15.49 -0.93 -12.10
N MET A 71 -14.27 -1.38 -12.39
CA MET A 71 -13.20 -1.35 -11.39
C MET A 71 -12.77 0.10 -11.12
N VAL A 72 -12.66 0.47 -9.85
CA VAL A 72 -12.26 1.83 -9.45
C VAL A 72 -10.74 1.98 -9.49
N PRO A 73 -10.20 3.16 -9.87
CA PRO A 73 -8.78 3.43 -9.80
C PRO A 73 -8.35 3.56 -8.34
N VAL A 74 -7.30 2.85 -7.95
CA VAL A 74 -6.81 2.84 -6.57
C VAL A 74 -5.48 3.55 -6.47
N LEU A 75 -4.51 3.17 -7.32
CA LEU A 75 -3.16 3.71 -7.25
C LEU A 75 -2.53 3.74 -8.63
N GLN A 76 -1.85 4.84 -8.94
CA GLN A 76 -0.94 4.95 -10.06
C GLN A 76 0.42 5.43 -9.57
N ILE A 77 1.50 4.76 -9.98
CA ILE A 77 2.86 5.10 -9.63
C ILE A 77 3.74 5.08 -10.87
N PHE A 78 4.48 6.16 -11.11
CA PHE A 78 5.50 6.23 -12.14
C PHE A 78 6.89 5.88 -11.60
N ALA A 79 7.65 5.08 -12.34
CA ALA A 79 9.01 4.66 -11.99
C ALA A 79 9.98 5.84 -11.80
N ARG A 80 9.73 6.98 -12.46
CA ARG A 80 10.53 8.21 -12.30
C ARG A 80 10.44 8.81 -10.89
N GLU A 81 9.37 8.53 -10.15
CA GLU A 81 9.14 9.02 -8.78
C GLU A 81 9.43 7.92 -7.75
N VAL A 82 9.03 6.68 -8.06
CA VAL A 82 9.12 5.51 -7.17
C VAL A 82 9.57 4.27 -7.97
N PRO A 83 10.88 4.04 -8.20
CA PRO A 83 11.41 2.88 -8.91
C PRO A 83 11.45 1.56 -8.09
N GLU A 84 11.17 1.62 -6.79
CA GLU A 84 11.25 0.48 -5.85
C GLU A 84 10.42 -0.77 -6.20
N PRO A 85 9.27 -0.69 -6.89
CA PRO A 85 8.51 -1.87 -7.34
C PRO A 85 9.26 -2.87 -8.21
N ALA A 86 10.48 -2.55 -8.65
CA ALA A 86 11.28 -3.35 -9.59
C ALA A 86 10.46 -3.72 -10.85
N PHE A 87 9.96 -2.67 -11.52
CA PHE A 87 9.10 -2.75 -12.69
C PHE A 87 9.53 -3.84 -13.70
N PRO A 88 8.60 -4.65 -14.22
CA PRO A 88 8.88 -5.57 -15.31
C PRO A 88 9.57 -4.89 -16.49
N ALA A 89 10.41 -5.63 -17.20
CA ALA A 89 11.21 -5.09 -18.29
C ALA A 89 10.34 -4.37 -19.33
N GLY A 90 10.70 -3.11 -19.62
CA GLY A 90 9.99 -2.27 -20.59
C GLY A 90 8.82 -1.48 -20.01
N THR A 91 8.46 -1.65 -18.74
CA THR A 91 7.38 -0.91 -18.07
C THR A 91 7.92 0.16 -17.12
N ASP A 92 7.17 1.25 -16.96
CA ASP A 92 7.51 2.40 -16.11
C ASP A 92 6.29 3.00 -15.38
N VAL A 93 5.11 2.38 -15.51
CA VAL A 93 3.88 2.74 -14.78
C VAL A 93 3.28 1.50 -14.13
N LEU A 94 2.98 1.59 -12.83
CA LEU A 94 2.24 0.61 -12.06
C LEU A 94 0.86 1.19 -11.78
N GLN A 95 -0.18 0.45 -12.14
CA GLN A 95 -1.56 0.80 -11.86
C GLN A 95 -2.22 -0.32 -11.06
N LEU A 96 -2.99 0.07 -10.06
CA LEU A 96 -3.87 -0.79 -9.28
C LEU A 96 -5.29 -0.27 -9.42
N LEU A 97 -6.18 -1.17 -9.78
CA LEU A 97 -7.63 -1.01 -9.69
C LEU A 97 -8.19 -2.09 -8.78
N TRP A 98 -9.40 -1.94 -8.29
CA TRP A 98 -10.14 -3.05 -7.68
C TRP A 98 -11.64 -2.94 -7.93
N CYS A 99 -12.36 -4.04 -7.75
CA CYS A 99 -13.81 -3.98 -7.63
C CYS A 99 -14.19 -3.24 -6.33
N PRO A 100 -15.08 -2.23 -6.36
CA PRO A 100 -15.52 -1.55 -5.15
C PRO A 100 -16.57 -2.31 -4.35
N ALA A 101 -17.21 -3.35 -4.90
CA ALA A 101 -18.12 -4.21 -4.15
C ALA A 101 -17.37 -5.07 -3.13
N LEU A 102 -18.13 -5.57 -2.15
CA LEU A 102 -17.64 -6.60 -1.23
C LEU A 102 -17.50 -7.92 -1.97
N HIS A 103 -16.37 -8.60 -1.78
CA HIS A 103 -16.16 -9.97 -2.24
C HIS A 103 -15.91 -10.89 -1.04
N ASP A 104 -16.58 -12.04 -1.05
CA ASP A 104 -16.60 -13.04 0.03
C ASP A 104 -17.05 -12.47 1.41
N ASP A 105 -17.18 -13.36 2.41
CA ASP A 105 -17.54 -12.99 3.79
C ASP A 105 -16.47 -12.13 4.51
N ASP A 106 -15.28 -11.99 3.94
CA ASP A 106 -14.10 -11.36 4.54
C ASP A 106 -13.91 -9.88 4.14
N CYS A 107 -14.89 -9.25 3.49
CA CYS A 107 -14.80 -7.86 3.00
C CYS A 107 -13.59 -7.59 2.08
N ARG A 108 -13.21 -8.56 1.25
CA ARG A 108 -12.04 -8.45 0.37
C ARG A 108 -12.40 -7.61 -0.85
N THR A 109 -11.39 -6.96 -1.45
CA THR A 109 -11.52 -6.37 -2.78
C THR A 109 -10.93 -7.33 -3.82
N LEU A 110 -11.48 -7.35 -5.04
CA LEU A 110 -10.84 -8.05 -6.16
C LEU A 110 -9.91 -7.10 -6.92
N PRO A 111 -8.58 -7.25 -6.81
CA PRO A 111 -7.65 -6.30 -7.41
C PRO A 111 -7.29 -6.64 -8.85
N LEU A 112 -6.94 -5.60 -9.60
CA LEU A 112 -6.35 -5.69 -10.92
C LEU A 112 -5.08 -4.85 -10.94
N VAL A 113 -3.92 -5.51 -11.08
CA VAL A 113 -2.64 -4.83 -11.27
C VAL A 113 -2.27 -4.81 -12.75
N ARG A 114 -1.80 -3.65 -13.22
CA ARG A 114 -1.32 -3.43 -14.59
C ARG A 114 0.05 -2.77 -14.54
N TRP A 115 0.96 -3.31 -15.35
CA TRP A 115 2.25 -2.71 -15.64
C TRP A 115 2.20 -2.15 -17.06
N ARG A 116 2.51 -0.86 -17.24
CA ARG A 116 2.42 -0.16 -18.52
C ARG A 116 3.71 0.57 -18.87
N THR A 117 3.83 0.96 -20.13
CA THR A 117 4.88 1.83 -20.65
C THR A 117 4.25 3.15 -21.07
N GLU A 118 4.55 4.25 -20.36
CA GLU A 118 3.96 5.57 -20.62
C GLU A 118 4.13 5.99 -22.09
N ALA A 119 5.33 5.80 -22.64
CA ALA A 119 5.65 6.19 -24.00
C ALA A 119 4.96 5.34 -25.08
N ALA A 120 4.41 4.18 -24.73
CA ALA A 120 3.72 3.29 -25.67
C ALA A 120 2.21 3.55 -25.74
N LEU A 121 1.66 4.37 -24.84
CA LEU A 121 0.23 4.69 -24.81
C LEU A 121 -0.06 5.80 -25.82
N GLY A 122 -1.06 5.55 -26.68
CA GLY A 122 -1.49 6.45 -27.75
C GLY A 122 -2.39 7.57 -27.26
N GLU A 123 -3.52 7.75 -27.94
CA GLU A 123 -4.57 8.67 -27.48
C GLU A 123 -5.12 8.20 -26.13
N LEU A 124 -5.31 9.15 -25.20
CA LEU A 124 -5.74 8.87 -23.84
C LEU A 124 -7.24 9.10 -23.71
N LEU A 125 -7.88 8.35 -22.82
CA LEU A 125 -9.28 8.56 -22.46
C LEU A 125 -9.41 9.90 -21.70
N ASP A 126 -10.34 10.76 -22.13
CA ASP A 126 -10.52 12.12 -21.58
C ASP A 126 -11.04 12.15 -20.12
N ASN A 127 -11.69 11.07 -19.67
CA ASN A 127 -12.19 10.90 -18.30
C ASN A 127 -12.02 9.45 -17.83
N PRO A 128 -10.80 9.01 -17.48
CA PRO A 128 -10.57 7.65 -17.04
C PRO A 128 -10.99 7.50 -15.58
N GLY A 129 -12.10 6.80 -15.37
CA GLY A 129 -12.70 6.47 -14.09
C GLY A 129 -13.82 5.45 -14.30
N PRO A 130 -14.27 4.77 -13.25
CA PRO A 130 -15.38 3.83 -13.36
C PRO A 130 -16.66 4.61 -13.71
N PRO A 131 -17.64 3.98 -14.38
CA PRO A 131 -18.98 4.53 -14.45
C PRO A 131 -19.54 4.76 -13.04
N ASP A 132 -20.55 5.63 -12.93
CA ASP A 132 -21.36 5.70 -11.72
C ASP A 132 -22.12 4.37 -11.57
N ASP A 133 -21.64 3.48 -10.69
CA ASP A 133 -22.27 2.20 -10.35
C ASP A 133 -22.98 2.32 -8.99
N ASP A 134 -24.16 1.73 -8.86
CA ASP A 134 -24.96 1.77 -7.62
C ASP A 134 -24.46 0.74 -6.56
N ASP A 135 -23.74 -0.30 -6.98
CA ASP A 135 -23.23 -1.39 -6.13
C ASP A 135 -21.80 -1.13 -5.61
N VAL A 136 -21.66 -0.09 -4.78
CA VAL A 136 -20.38 0.36 -4.22
C VAL A 136 -20.39 0.22 -2.70
N GLU A 137 -19.39 -0.46 -2.14
CA GLU A 137 -19.19 -0.49 -0.69
C GLU A 137 -18.61 0.85 -0.20
N ASP A 138 -19.18 1.37 0.88
CA ASP A 138 -18.69 2.60 1.50
C ASP A 138 -17.24 2.44 1.97
N GLY A 139 -16.37 3.39 1.62
CA GLY A 139 -14.96 3.34 1.96
C GLY A 139 -14.09 2.43 1.07
N HIS A 140 -14.63 1.76 0.05
CA HIS A 140 -13.84 1.04 -0.96
C HIS A 140 -13.42 1.91 -2.15
N VAL A 141 -14.02 3.09 -2.32
CA VAL A 141 -13.64 4.05 -3.36
C VAL A 141 -12.72 5.12 -2.78
N PRO A 142 -11.42 5.13 -3.13
CA PRO A 142 -10.52 6.16 -2.64
C PRO A 142 -10.84 7.52 -3.24
N ALA A 143 -10.81 8.56 -2.41
CA ALA A 143 -10.82 9.94 -2.87
C ALA A 143 -9.53 10.26 -3.64
N ALA A 144 -9.66 11.08 -4.69
CA ALA A 144 -8.52 11.55 -5.47
C ALA A 144 -7.51 12.31 -4.60
N CYS A 145 -6.27 11.82 -4.60
CA CYS A 145 -5.18 12.31 -3.79
C CYS A 145 -3.89 12.44 -4.62
N ALA A 146 -3.20 13.56 -4.46
CA ALA A 146 -1.80 13.65 -4.81
C ALA A 146 -0.98 12.87 -3.77
N VAL A 147 0.10 12.24 -4.21
CA VAL A 147 1.05 11.54 -3.32
C VAL A 147 2.35 12.33 -3.20
N SER A 148 3.00 12.21 -2.05
CA SER A 148 4.32 12.79 -1.77
C SER A 148 5.27 11.69 -1.32
N PRO A 149 5.93 10.97 -2.26
CA PRO A 149 6.77 9.83 -1.94
C PRO A 149 7.92 10.16 -0.98
N GLU A 150 7.97 9.48 0.17
CA GLU A 150 9.05 9.60 1.16
C GLU A 150 9.73 8.25 1.38
N ARG A 151 11.04 8.19 1.13
CA ARG A 151 11.87 7.00 1.40
C ARG A 151 12.27 6.95 2.87
N VAL A 152 11.83 5.93 3.58
CA VAL A 152 12.25 5.66 4.96
C VAL A 152 12.82 4.26 5.08
N ARG A 153 13.55 4.00 6.17
CA ARG A 153 13.98 2.65 6.53
C ARG A 153 13.10 2.15 7.66
N GLU A 154 12.76 0.87 7.60
CA GLU A 154 11.96 0.17 8.60
C GLU A 154 12.54 -1.21 8.93
N LEU A 155 12.22 -1.69 10.12
CA LEU A 155 12.58 -3.01 10.64
C LEU A 155 11.36 -3.94 10.55
N PRO A 156 11.57 -5.27 10.57
CA PRO A 156 10.48 -6.23 10.55
C PRO A 156 9.48 -5.99 11.68
N GLN A 157 8.20 -6.30 11.40
CA GLN A 157 7.13 -6.26 12.37
C GLN A 157 7.45 -7.18 13.57
N ALA A 158 6.92 -6.88 14.76
CA ALA A 158 7.11 -7.70 15.96
C ALA A 158 6.81 -9.19 15.74
N TRP A 159 5.73 -9.52 15.03
CA TRP A 159 5.30 -10.88 14.71
C TRP A 159 6.26 -11.64 13.78
N GLU A 160 7.15 -10.93 13.07
CA GLU A 160 8.20 -11.53 12.22
C GLU A 160 9.44 -11.95 13.04
N LEU A 161 9.48 -11.59 14.32
CA LEU A 161 10.57 -11.93 15.23
C LEU A 161 10.26 -13.23 15.95
N ASP A 162 11.31 -13.98 16.31
CA ASP A 162 11.18 -15.02 17.31
C ASP A 162 10.72 -14.44 18.66
N ASP A 163 10.09 -15.29 19.48
CA ASP A 163 9.42 -14.83 20.70
C ASP A 163 10.40 -14.20 21.71
N ASP A 164 11.63 -14.73 21.84
CA ASP A 164 12.65 -14.16 22.75
C ASP A 164 13.04 -12.75 22.34
N LEU A 165 13.37 -12.56 21.06
CA LEU A 165 13.76 -11.25 20.54
C LEU A 165 12.59 -10.26 20.61
N ARG A 166 11.37 -10.71 20.30
CA ARG A 166 10.15 -9.90 20.39
C ARG A 166 9.94 -9.37 21.82
N ASP A 167 9.98 -10.26 22.81
CA ASP A 167 9.77 -9.90 24.20
C ASP A 167 10.84 -8.92 24.70
N ARG A 168 12.11 -9.20 24.38
CA ARG A 168 13.24 -8.35 24.77
C ARG A 168 13.17 -6.95 24.16
N VAL A 169 12.91 -6.82 22.86
CA VAL A 169 12.86 -5.52 22.18
C VAL A 169 11.63 -4.72 22.62
N GLN A 170 10.51 -5.39 22.88
CA GLN A 170 9.29 -4.76 23.36
C GLN A 170 9.47 -4.22 24.77
N ALA A 171 10.00 -5.02 25.70
CA ALA A 171 10.30 -4.57 27.06
C ALA A 171 11.28 -3.38 27.07
N TRP A 172 12.37 -3.49 26.29
CA TRP A 172 13.37 -2.42 26.17
C TRP A 172 12.78 -1.11 25.64
N ALA A 173 11.91 -1.17 24.63
CA ALA A 173 11.24 0.01 24.09
C ALA A 173 10.28 0.62 25.13
N GLN A 174 9.50 -0.21 25.80
CA GLN A 174 8.49 0.22 26.78
C GLN A 174 9.12 0.93 27.98
N GLU A 175 10.23 0.40 28.52
CA GLU A 175 11.02 1.06 29.58
C GLU A 175 11.46 2.49 29.21
N ARG A 176 11.52 2.79 27.91
CA ARG A 176 11.95 4.07 27.35
C ARG A 176 10.79 4.92 26.84
N GLY A 177 9.54 4.51 27.11
CA GLY A 177 8.33 5.24 26.73
C GLY A 177 7.94 5.11 25.25
N TRP A 178 8.43 4.06 24.59
CA TRP A 178 8.17 3.76 23.18
C TRP A 178 7.60 2.35 23.01
N SER A 179 6.91 2.14 21.89
CA SER A 179 6.47 0.81 21.46
C SER A 179 7.29 0.39 20.25
N TYR A 180 7.88 -0.81 20.29
CA TYR A 180 8.57 -1.38 19.13
C TYR A 180 7.62 -1.46 17.94
N PHE A 181 6.43 -2.03 18.18
CA PHE A 181 5.38 -2.20 17.19
C PHE A 181 4.94 -0.88 16.54
N ALA A 182 4.57 0.11 17.34
CA ALA A 182 3.97 1.34 16.81
C ALA A 182 4.99 2.37 16.31
N HIS A 183 6.26 2.31 16.73
CA HIS A 183 7.22 3.40 16.49
C HIS A 183 8.58 2.98 15.92
N LEU A 184 9.01 1.73 16.09
CA LEU A 184 10.40 1.34 15.81
C LEU A 184 10.53 0.25 14.74
N SER A 185 9.44 -0.44 14.40
CA SER A 185 9.41 -1.47 13.38
C SER A 185 9.00 -0.91 12.02
N VAL A 186 7.71 -0.97 11.70
CA VAL A 186 7.13 -0.80 10.38
C VAL A 186 6.42 0.54 10.30
N ALA A 187 6.60 1.26 9.20
CA ALA A 187 5.83 2.46 8.89
C ALA A 187 4.42 2.06 8.45
N GLY A 188 3.40 2.68 9.05
CA GLY A 188 2.02 2.49 8.60
C GLY A 188 1.67 3.25 7.33
N GLY A 189 0.46 3.00 6.85
CA GLY A 189 -0.14 3.67 5.70
C GLY A 189 0.14 3.06 4.34
N THR A 190 -0.40 3.70 3.31
CA THR A 190 -0.19 3.32 1.92
C THR A 190 1.27 3.57 1.52
N LYS A 191 1.97 2.51 1.11
CA LYS A 191 3.41 2.51 0.87
C LYS A 191 3.85 1.45 -0.14
N VAL A 192 5.08 1.60 -0.65
CA VAL A 192 5.70 0.69 -1.62
C VAL A 192 6.93 0.03 -1.01
N GLY A 193 7.05 -1.29 -1.18
CA GLY A 193 8.16 -2.09 -0.69
C GLY A 193 8.22 -2.17 0.83
N GLY A 194 9.37 -2.62 1.36
CA GLY A 194 9.58 -2.73 2.80
C GLY A 194 9.00 -3.99 3.43
N TRP A 195 8.39 -3.82 4.59
CA TRP A 195 7.73 -4.82 5.42
C TRP A 195 6.22 -4.52 5.50
N PRO A 196 5.34 -5.53 5.41
CA PRO A 196 3.92 -5.35 5.71
C PRO A 196 3.72 -4.93 7.18
N GLU A 197 2.85 -3.97 7.43
CA GLU A 197 2.37 -3.66 8.78
C GLU A 197 1.21 -4.62 9.09
N TRP A 198 1.53 -5.88 9.40
CA TRP A 198 0.51 -6.88 9.67
C TRP A 198 -0.42 -6.44 10.82
N ILE A 199 -1.72 -6.52 10.58
CA ILE A 199 -2.76 -6.27 11.60
C ILE A 199 -3.02 -7.55 12.39
N GLN A 200 -3.01 -8.70 11.71
CA GLN A 200 -3.16 -10.03 12.26
C GLN A 200 -1.85 -10.83 12.09
N ASP A 201 -1.89 -12.16 12.19
CA ASP A 201 -0.71 -13.01 11.98
C ASP A 201 -0.09 -12.81 10.58
N PRO A 202 1.25 -12.79 10.46
CA PRO A 202 1.92 -12.65 9.17
C PRO A 202 1.53 -13.73 8.17
N GLN A 203 1.13 -13.32 6.96
CA GLN A 203 0.74 -14.23 5.88
C GLN A 203 1.56 -13.96 4.63
N TRP A 204 2.76 -14.52 4.55
CA TRP A 204 3.61 -14.40 3.37
C TRP A 204 3.19 -15.38 2.26
N PRO A 205 2.71 -14.90 1.09
CA PRO A 205 2.34 -15.79 0.00
C PRO A 205 3.55 -16.53 -0.56
N VAL A 206 3.33 -17.75 -1.02
CA VAL A 206 4.32 -18.57 -1.73
C VAL A 206 3.86 -18.71 -3.17
N CYS A 207 4.70 -18.28 -4.11
CA CYS A 207 4.44 -18.45 -5.53
C CYS A 207 4.53 -19.93 -5.92
N ASP A 208 3.85 -20.35 -6.99
CA ASP A 208 3.88 -21.71 -7.54
C ASP A 208 5.30 -22.26 -7.79
N CYS A 209 6.28 -21.37 -8.02
CA CYS A 209 7.69 -21.76 -8.14
C CYS A 209 8.36 -22.10 -6.79
N GLY A 210 7.61 -22.12 -5.69
CA GLY A 210 8.05 -22.41 -4.32
C GLY A 210 8.81 -21.26 -3.63
N THR A 211 8.81 -20.06 -4.20
CA THR A 211 9.51 -18.90 -3.62
C THR A 211 8.55 -18.03 -2.81
N THR A 212 8.91 -17.72 -1.57
CA THR A 212 8.21 -16.70 -0.77
C THR A 212 8.24 -15.37 -1.50
N MET A 213 7.07 -14.80 -1.71
CA MET A 213 6.91 -13.56 -2.46
C MET A 213 7.42 -12.36 -1.66
N SER A 214 7.76 -11.29 -2.36
CA SER A 214 8.25 -10.03 -1.77
C SER A 214 7.12 -9.01 -1.70
N HIS A 215 7.11 -8.19 -0.65
CA HIS A 215 6.11 -7.13 -0.49
C HIS A 215 6.28 -6.08 -1.59
N LEU A 216 5.25 -5.90 -2.40
CA LEU A 216 5.17 -4.92 -3.47
C LEU A 216 4.67 -3.58 -2.93
N LEU A 217 3.46 -3.56 -2.36
CA LEU A 217 2.85 -2.35 -1.81
C LEU A 217 1.76 -2.69 -0.80
N THR A 218 1.45 -1.73 0.07
CA THR A 218 0.28 -1.73 0.95
C THR A 218 -0.66 -0.60 0.54
N VAL A 219 -1.97 -0.87 0.50
CA VAL A 219 -3.02 0.17 0.51
C VAL A 219 -3.77 0.05 1.84
N SER A 220 -3.73 1.10 2.65
CA SER A 220 -4.28 1.08 4.01
C SER A 220 -5.44 2.07 4.17
N SER A 221 -6.38 1.74 5.06
CA SER A 221 -7.46 2.64 5.49
C SER A 221 -6.94 3.90 6.18
N ALA A 222 -5.75 3.87 6.81
CA ALA A 222 -5.18 5.00 7.53
C ALA A 222 -3.65 5.03 7.44
N GLU A 223 -3.07 6.23 7.45
CA GLU A 223 -1.62 6.45 7.44
C GLU A 223 -0.95 6.20 8.81
N TRP A 224 -1.70 6.35 9.88
CA TRP A 224 -1.29 6.11 11.26
C TRP A 224 -2.53 5.97 12.15
N ASP A 225 -2.34 5.38 13.32
CA ASP A 225 -3.34 5.19 14.37
C ASP A 225 -3.11 6.12 15.58
N GLY A 226 -3.85 5.86 16.67
CA GLY A 226 -3.81 6.64 17.91
C GLY A 226 -2.48 6.62 18.68
N GLU A 227 -1.55 5.71 18.35
CA GLU A 227 -0.24 5.61 19.01
C GLU A 227 0.90 5.95 18.03
N SER A 228 0.88 5.33 16.85
CA SER A 228 1.90 5.40 15.81
C SER A 228 2.07 6.81 15.22
N TRP A 229 1.07 7.71 15.36
CA TRP A 229 1.17 9.12 14.94
C TRP A 229 2.39 9.84 15.53
N ARG A 230 2.80 9.49 16.76
CA ARG A 230 3.96 10.09 17.45
C ARG A 230 5.26 9.95 16.66
N ARG A 231 5.33 8.90 15.85
CA ARG A 231 6.48 8.55 15.01
C ARG A 231 6.23 8.87 13.54
N TRP A 232 5.05 8.52 13.03
CA TRP A 232 4.80 8.40 11.60
C TRP A 232 3.95 9.52 11.02
N SER A 233 3.36 10.40 11.84
CA SER A 233 2.70 11.58 11.29
C SER A 233 3.75 12.58 10.76
N PRO A 234 3.60 13.10 9.53
CA PRO A 234 4.43 14.19 9.06
C PRO A 234 4.16 15.46 9.89
N ALA A 235 5.19 16.26 10.15
CA ALA A 235 5.06 17.46 10.98
C ALA A 235 4.06 18.49 10.40
N GLY A 236 3.03 18.86 11.17
CA GLY A 236 2.06 19.88 10.78
C GLY A 236 0.87 19.37 9.94
N THR A 237 0.66 18.05 9.86
CA THR A 237 -0.50 17.44 9.19
C THR A 237 -1.73 17.41 10.14
N PRO A 238 -2.98 17.62 9.66
CA PRO A 238 -4.17 17.47 10.49
C PRO A 238 -4.35 16.06 11.05
N ALA A 239 -5.15 15.94 12.10
CA ALA A 239 -5.43 14.67 12.76
C ALA A 239 -6.22 13.72 11.84
N GLY A 240 -5.85 12.43 11.86
CA GLY A 240 -6.68 11.34 11.34
C GLY A 240 -6.05 10.46 10.26
N GLY A 241 -5.06 10.94 9.48
CA GLY A 241 -4.33 10.11 8.51
C GLY A 241 -5.20 9.41 7.45
N ARG A 242 -6.39 9.93 7.16
CA ARG A 242 -7.45 9.28 6.35
C ARG A 242 -7.88 10.10 5.13
N ASP A 243 -6.98 10.91 4.59
CA ASP A 243 -7.28 11.80 3.45
C ASP A 243 -7.88 11.06 2.24
N ALA A 244 -7.43 9.82 2.02
CA ALA A 244 -7.89 8.91 0.98
C ALA A 244 -9.37 8.48 1.12
N GLY A 245 -10.01 8.69 2.28
CA GLY A 245 -11.39 8.27 2.51
C GLY A 245 -11.62 6.76 2.52
N LEU A 246 -10.56 5.94 2.56
CA LEU A 246 -10.66 4.50 2.59
C LEU A 246 -11.09 3.98 3.97
N CYS A 247 -11.93 2.96 3.98
CA CYS A 247 -12.27 2.14 5.13
C CYS A 247 -12.47 0.69 4.68
N LEU A 248 -11.42 -0.10 4.72
CA LEU A 248 -11.41 -1.49 4.27
C LEU A 248 -11.75 -2.41 5.46
N GLY A 249 -12.97 -2.94 5.55
CA GLY A 249 -13.43 -3.67 6.73
C GLY A 249 -13.31 -2.83 8.02
N ASP A 250 -12.93 -3.44 9.14
CA ASP A 250 -12.65 -2.71 10.40
C ASP A 250 -11.23 -2.10 10.40
N VAL A 251 -11.06 -1.05 9.57
CA VAL A 251 -9.82 -0.27 9.42
C VAL A 251 -8.63 -1.17 9.03
N GLY A 252 -8.82 -1.95 7.98
CA GLY A 252 -7.86 -2.89 7.43
C GLY A 252 -6.91 -2.31 6.39
N ALA A 253 -6.13 -3.22 5.80
CA ALA A 253 -5.20 -2.95 4.72
C ALA A 253 -5.12 -4.14 3.74
N ASN A 254 -4.89 -3.80 2.47
CA ASN A 254 -4.55 -4.73 1.40
C ASN A 254 -3.04 -4.74 1.18
N TYR A 255 -2.40 -5.90 1.32
CA TYR A 255 -0.98 -6.12 1.07
C TYR A 255 -0.79 -6.87 -0.25
N PHE A 256 0.04 -6.35 -1.14
CA PHE A 256 0.31 -6.95 -2.44
C PHE A 256 1.73 -7.50 -2.46
N PHE A 257 1.90 -8.66 -3.09
CA PHE A 257 3.17 -9.37 -3.17
C PHE A 257 3.50 -9.78 -4.59
N THR A 258 4.77 -9.76 -4.95
CA THR A 258 5.28 -10.22 -6.25
C THR A 258 6.35 -11.28 -6.07
N CYS A 259 6.44 -12.23 -7.01
CA CYS A 259 7.49 -13.23 -6.98
C CYS A 259 8.76 -12.66 -7.62
N PRO A 260 9.90 -12.57 -6.89
CA PRO A 260 11.15 -12.07 -7.47
C PRO A 260 11.75 -12.99 -8.54
N ARG A 261 11.29 -14.25 -8.63
CA ARG A 261 11.72 -15.22 -9.65
C ARG A 261 10.77 -15.33 -10.84
N CYS A 262 9.55 -14.82 -10.70
CA CYS A 262 8.52 -14.88 -11.73
C CYS A 262 7.90 -13.49 -11.93
N PRO A 263 8.64 -12.52 -12.50
CA PRO A 263 8.21 -11.12 -12.60
C PRO A 263 7.01 -10.88 -13.55
N GLY A 264 6.57 -11.91 -14.28
CA GLY A 264 5.38 -11.86 -15.13
C GLY A 264 4.11 -12.40 -14.46
N GLU A 265 4.21 -13.02 -13.29
CA GLU A 265 3.05 -13.53 -12.56
C GLU A 265 2.26 -12.38 -11.93
N PRO A 266 0.92 -12.47 -11.88
CA PRO A 266 0.11 -11.46 -11.23
C PRO A 266 0.47 -11.35 -9.75
N PRO A 267 0.44 -10.14 -9.17
CA PRO A 267 0.63 -9.99 -7.73
C PRO A 267 -0.44 -10.75 -6.95
N THR A 268 -0.04 -11.31 -5.81
CA THR A 268 -0.98 -11.91 -4.84
C THR A 268 -1.36 -10.86 -3.79
N MET A 269 -2.63 -10.79 -3.44
CA MET A 269 -3.13 -9.90 -2.40
C MET A 269 -3.45 -10.69 -1.13
N VAL A 270 -3.15 -10.09 0.03
CA VAL A 270 -3.60 -10.53 1.35
C VAL A 270 -4.34 -9.36 1.98
N PHE A 271 -5.53 -9.61 2.51
CA PHE A 271 -6.32 -8.64 3.25
C PHE A 271 -6.28 -8.96 4.75
N GLN A 272 -6.17 -7.93 5.60
CA GLN A 272 -6.39 -8.05 7.04
C GLN A 272 -7.11 -6.81 7.57
N CYS A 273 -7.98 -7.00 8.55
CA CYS A 273 -8.58 -5.94 9.36
C CYS A 273 -8.56 -6.33 10.85
N SER A 274 -8.97 -5.38 11.70
CA SER A 274 -8.98 -5.57 13.17
C SER A 274 -10.05 -6.56 13.63
#